data_AF-K0F5R6-F1
#
_entry.id   AF-K0F5R6-F1
#
_cell.length_a   1.000
_cell.length_b   1.000
_cell.length_c   1.000
_cell.angle_alpha   90.00
_cell.angle_beta   90.00
_cell.angle_gamma   90.00
#
_symmetry.space_group_name_H-M   'P 1'
#
loop_
_entity.id
_entity.type
_entity.pdbx_description
1 polymer ?
#
loop_
_entity_poly.entity_id
_entity_poly.type
_entity_poly.pdbx_seq_one_letter_code
_entity_poly.pdbx_strand_id
1 'polypeptide(L)'
;MWGVLHMGLGLSMVIGDLADGVPGTESAAESLLYFICVTTLGAQAIFVAVTMNRVNSRLGFWLNAVVLGVVDLAFLLLLAAPGYVDLIGAIVGPVVWVLATVCAAVALRSRST
;
A
#
# COMPACT_ATOMS: atom_id res chain seq x y z
N MET A 1 4.47 6.15 6.03
CA MET A 1 4.70 6.72 4.68
C MET A 1 3.93 5.94 3.62
N TRP A 2 4.12 4.63 3.50
CA TRP A 2 3.42 3.78 2.52
C TRP A 2 1.90 4.03 2.49
N GLY A 3 1.26 4.04 3.67
CA GLY A 3 -0.19 4.26 3.74
C GLY A 3 -0.64 5.65 3.30
N VAL A 4 0.15 6.70 3.56
CA VAL A 4 -0.16 8.07 3.11
C VAL A 4 -0.05 8.18 1.59
N LEU A 5 0.99 7.60 1.01
CA LEU A 5 1.20 7.54 -0.44
C LEU A 5 -0.01 6.89 -1.14
N HIS A 6 -0.37 5.68 -0.72
CA HIS A 6 -1.43 4.90 -1.36
C HIS A 6 -2.83 5.41 -1.06
N MET A 7 -3.07 5.95 0.13
CA MET A 7 -4.34 6.60 0.43
C MET A 7 -4.52 7.87 -0.40
N GLY A 8 -3.48 8.69 -0.57
CA GLY A 8 -3.54 9.91 -1.39
C GLY A 8 -3.74 9.60 -2.88
N LEU A 9 -2.91 8.72 -3.44
CA LEU A 9 -3.02 8.32 -4.84
C LEU A 9 -4.34 7.60 -5.11
N GLY A 10 -4.68 6.60 -4.32
CA GLY A 10 -5.92 5.85 -4.49
C GLY A 10 -7.15 6.73 -4.37
N LEU A 11 -7.22 7.62 -3.36
CA LEU A 11 -8.35 8.53 -3.21
C LEU A 11 -8.48 9.50 -4.39
N SER A 12 -7.36 10.01 -4.91
CA SER A 12 -7.40 10.90 -6.08
C SER A 12 -7.94 10.21 -7.33
N MET A 13 -7.56 8.95 -7.56
CA MET A 13 -8.05 8.17 -8.69
C MET A 13 -9.52 7.79 -8.52
N VAL A 14 -9.93 7.36 -7.31
CA VAL A 14 -11.34 7.05 -7.00
C VAL A 14 -12.24 8.27 -7.21
N ILE A 15 -11.82 9.46 -6.75
CA ILE A 15 -12.58 10.69 -6.96
C ILE A 15 -12.67 11.04 -8.45
N GLY A 16 -11.57 10.90 -9.19
CA GLY A 16 -11.56 11.14 -10.64
C GLY A 16 -12.52 10.22 -11.38
N ASP A 17 -12.39 8.91 -11.18
CA ASP A 17 -13.22 7.88 -11.82
C ASP A 17 -14.71 8.08 -11.51
N LEU A 18 -15.06 8.41 -10.27
CA LEU A 18 -16.45 8.66 -9.87
C LEU A 18 -17.00 9.98 -10.41
N ALA A 19 -16.15 10.99 -10.64
CA ALA A 19 -16.56 12.26 -11.24
C ALA A 19 -16.93 12.09 -12.72
N ASP A 20 -16.32 11.15 -13.41
CA ASP A 20 -16.65 10.77 -14.80
C ASP A 20 -17.93 9.91 -14.90
N GLY A 21 -18.44 9.44 -13.77
CA GLY A 21 -19.69 8.69 -13.66
C GLY A 21 -19.50 7.22 -13.30
N VAL A 22 -20.55 6.42 -13.46
CA VAL A 22 -20.47 4.97 -13.20
C VAL A 22 -19.62 4.31 -14.30
N PRO A 23 -18.67 3.40 -13.95
CA PRO A 23 -17.90 2.67 -14.94
C PRO A 23 -18.77 1.96 -15.98
N GLY A 24 -18.60 2.32 -17.26
CA GLY A 24 -19.36 1.73 -18.37
C GLY A 24 -18.78 0.43 -18.92
N THR A 25 -17.59 0.01 -18.45
CA THR A 25 -16.91 -1.21 -18.89
C THR A 25 -16.36 -1.98 -17.70
N GLU A 26 -16.17 -3.29 -17.86
CA GLU A 26 -15.59 -4.18 -16.84
C GLU A 26 -14.19 -3.69 -16.41
N SER A 27 -13.32 -3.38 -17.37
CA SER A 27 -11.96 -2.89 -17.09
C SER A 27 -11.96 -1.59 -16.27
N ALA A 28 -12.87 -0.67 -16.54
CA ALA A 28 -13.01 0.54 -15.73
C ALA A 28 -13.50 0.23 -14.31
N ALA A 29 -14.42 -0.72 -14.15
CA ALA A 29 -14.89 -1.14 -12.83
C ALA A 29 -13.79 -1.85 -12.01
N GLU A 30 -12.98 -2.70 -12.65
CA GLU A 30 -11.82 -3.36 -12.03
C GLU A 30 -10.73 -2.35 -11.62
N SER A 31 -10.46 -1.34 -12.47
CA SER A 31 -9.55 -0.24 -12.15
C SER A 31 -10.02 0.55 -10.92
N LEU A 32 -11.30 0.92 -10.88
CA LEU A 32 -11.89 1.60 -9.73
C LEU A 32 -11.77 0.75 -8.46
N LEU A 33 -12.09 -0.55 -8.55
CA LEU A 33 -11.95 -1.49 -7.44
C LEU A 33 -10.49 -1.56 -6.94
N TYR A 34 -9.53 -1.62 -7.86
CA TYR A 34 -8.10 -1.60 -7.52
C TYR A 34 -7.73 -0.36 -6.70
N PHE A 35 -8.14 0.84 -7.13
CA PHE A 35 -7.83 2.07 -6.39
C PHE A 35 -8.55 2.17 -5.05
N ILE A 36 -9.78 1.66 -4.93
CA ILE A 36 -10.49 1.53 -3.65
C ILE A 36 -9.72 0.59 -2.70
N CYS A 37 -9.27 -0.56 -3.20
CA CYS A 37 -8.50 -1.52 -2.41
C CYS A 37 -7.19 -0.91 -1.90
N VAL A 38 -6.42 -0.25 -2.78
CA VAL A 38 -5.16 0.42 -2.41
C VAL A 38 -5.40 1.56 -1.41
N THR A 39 -6.49 2.31 -1.55
CA THR A 39 -6.88 3.35 -0.57
C THR A 39 -7.18 2.74 0.80
N THR A 40 -7.94 1.65 0.81
CA THR A 40 -8.36 0.95 2.04
C THR A 40 -7.16 0.31 2.75
N LEU A 41 -6.26 -0.31 1.99
CA LEU A 41 -4.98 -0.82 2.51
C LEU A 41 -4.09 0.31 3.01
N GLY A 42 -4.11 1.47 2.34
CA GLY A 42 -3.42 2.68 2.81
C GLY A 42 -3.92 3.14 4.18
N ALA A 43 -5.24 3.19 4.36
CA ALA A 43 -5.86 3.50 5.65
C ALA A 43 -5.53 2.46 6.72
N GLN A 44 -5.57 1.16 6.38
CA GLN A 44 -5.17 0.07 7.28
C GLN A 44 -3.70 0.19 7.69
N ALA A 45 -2.80 0.49 6.76
CA ALA A 45 -1.38 0.68 7.03
C ALA A 45 -1.14 1.85 8.01
N ILE A 46 -1.86 2.96 7.84
CA ILE A 46 -1.81 4.11 8.76
C ILE A 46 -2.34 3.71 10.14
N PHE A 47 -3.51 3.07 10.20
CA PHE A 47 -4.12 2.64 11.45
C PHE A 47 -3.18 1.72 12.25
N VAL A 48 -2.64 0.68 11.61
CA VAL A 48 -1.68 -0.25 12.23
C VAL A 48 -0.40 0.48 12.64
N ALA A 49 0.10 1.40 11.82
CA ALA A 49 1.29 2.17 12.16
C ALA A 49 1.11 3.01 13.43
N VAL A 50 -0.02 3.72 13.54
CA VAL A 50 -0.32 4.62 14.65
C VAL A 50 -0.63 3.85 15.94
N THR A 51 -1.42 2.78 15.85
CA THR A 51 -1.93 2.06 17.03
C THR A 51 -1.01 0.94 17.50
N MET A 52 -0.26 0.31 16.59
CA MET A 52 0.49 -0.91 16.89
C MET A 52 1.99 -0.75 16.66
N ASN A 53 2.45 -0.27 15.49
CA ASN A 53 3.89 -0.11 15.26
C ASN A 53 4.51 0.94 16.20
N ARG A 54 3.78 2.02 16.52
CA ARG A 54 4.22 3.06 17.46
C ARG A 54 4.59 2.50 18.84
N VAL A 55 3.91 1.45 19.30
CA VAL A 55 4.18 0.79 20.59
C VAL A 55 5.04 -0.46 20.44
N ASN A 56 5.70 -0.63 19.28
CA ASN A 56 6.54 -1.79 18.97
C ASN A 56 5.79 -3.13 19.11
N SER A 57 4.54 -3.18 18.64
CA SER A 57 3.77 -4.42 18.60
C SER A 57 4.30 -5.36 17.50
N ARG A 58 4.61 -6.61 17.88
CA ARG A 58 5.00 -7.66 16.92
C ARG A 58 3.91 -7.96 15.92
N LEU A 59 2.64 -7.95 16.35
CA LEU A 59 1.51 -8.14 15.45
C LEU A 59 1.41 -6.99 14.45
N GLY A 60 1.59 -5.74 14.91
CA GLY A 60 1.56 -4.56 14.03
C GLY A 60 2.68 -4.58 13.00
N PHE A 61 3.86 -5.06 13.41
CA PHE A 61 4.97 -5.29 12.49
C PHE A 61 4.59 -6.31 11.41
N TRP A 62 4.11 -7.50 11.77
CA TRP A 62 3.79 -8.54 10.80
C TRP A 62 2.62 -8.15 9.89
N LEU A 63 1.61 -7.45 10.41
CA LEU A 63 0.52 -6.92 9.60
C LEU A 63 1.04 -5.98 8.51
N ASN A 64 1.84 -4.98 8.85
CA ASN A 64 2.37 -4.06 7.85
C ASN A 64 3.47 -4.69 6.97
N ALA A 65 4.30 -5.59 7.49
CA ALA A 65 5.35 -6.23 6.71
C ALA A 65 4.76 -7.22 5.69
N VAL A 66 3.91 -8.16 6.12
CA VAL A 66 3.43 -9.24 5.27
C VAL A 66 2.28 -8.79 4.39
N VAL A 67 1.26 -8.10 4.93
CA VAL A 67 0.09 -7.73 4.12
C VAL A 67 0.50 -6.79 3.00
N LEU A 68 1.24 -5.73 3.32
CA LEU A 68 1.68 -4.76 2.31
C LEU A 68 2.73 -5.36 1.38
N GLY A 69 3.62 -6.22 1.90
CA GLY A 69 4.62 -6.91 1.09
C GLY A 69 4.01 -7.83 0.04
N VAL A 70 2.95 -8.58 0.39
CA VAL A 70 2.23 -9.42 -0.56
C VAL A 70 1.58 -8.57 -1.67
N VAL A 71 0.97 -7.44 -1.30
CA VAL A 71 0.33 -6.52 -2.26
C VAL A 71 1.37 -5.90 -3.20
N ASP A 72 2.48 -5.41 -2.65
CA ASP A 72 3.57 -4.81 -3.42
C ASP A 72 4.22 -5.84 -4.36
N LEU A 73 4.43 -7.08 -3.91
CA LEU A 73 4.96 -8.15 -4.77
C LEU A 73 3.98 -8.54 -5.88
N ALA A 74 2.70 -8.69 -5.58
CA ALA A 74 1.68 -8.98 -6.59
C ALA A 74 1.61 -7.86 -7.64
N PHE A 75 1.63 -6.60 -7.20
CA PHE A 75 1.66 -5.43 -8.08
C PHE A 75 2.91 -5.41 -8.96
N LEU A 76 4.10 -5.65 -8.40
CA LEU A 76 5.34 -5.70 -9.17
C LEU A 76 5.33 -6.83 -10.21
N LEU A 77 4.86 -8.03 -9.85
CA LEU A 77 4.91 -9.19 -10.73
C LEU A 77 3.83 -9.17 -11.81
N LEU A 78 2.64 -8.66 -11.50
CA LEU A 78 1.48 -8.75 -12.39
C LEU A 78 1.21 -7.47 -13.18
N LEU A 79 1.65 -6.31 -12.70
CA LEU A 79 1.45 -5.03 -13.37
C LEU A 79 2.76 -4.42 -13.86
N ALA A 80 3.78 -4.33 -13.00
CA ALA A 80 5.02 -3.66 -13.37
C ALA A 80 5.90 -4.49 -14.31
N ALA A 81 6.15 -5.76 -13.98
CA ALA A 81 7.03 -6.63 -14.77
C ALA A 81 6.53 -6.86 -16.21
N PRO A 82 5.22 -7.00 -16.48
CA PRO A 82 4.71 -7.05 -17.85
C PRO A 82 4.67 -5.70 -18.58
N GLY A 83 4.95 -4.60 -17.89
CA GLY A 83 4.97 -3.25 -18.48
C GLY A 83 3.62 -2.55 -18.57
N TYR A 84 2.63 -2.92 -17.75
CA TYR A 84 1.32 -2.26 -17.72
C TYR A 84 1.32 -0.93 -16.95
N VAL A 85 2.36 -0.69 -16.15
CA VAL A 85 2.52 0.55 -15.37
C VAL A 85 3.94 1.09 -15.55
N ASP A 86 4.09 2.41 -15.38
CA ASP A 86 5.42 3.04 -15.36
C ASP A 86 6.29 2.45 -14.24
N LEU A 87 7.54 2.15 -14.56
CA LEU A 87 8.44 1.46 -13.63
C LEU A 87 8.80 2.34 -12.42
N ILE A 88 8.98 3.65 -12.61
CA ILE A 88 9.29 4.55 -11.50
C ILE A 88 8.10 4.62 -10.56
N GLY A 89 6.92 4.89 -11.10
CA GLY A 89 5.67 4.87 -10.33
C GLY A 89 5.47 3.54 -9.60
N ALA A 90 5.85 2.43 -10.24
CA ALA A 90 5.67 1.10 -9.68
C ALA A 90 6.57 0.77 -8.49
N ILE A 91 7.80 1.29 -8.43
CA ILE A 91 8.77 0.93 -7.38
C ILE A 91 8.66 1.80 -6.12
N VAL A 92 8.03 2.99 -6.18
CA VAL A 92 7.98 3.90 -5.03
C VAL A 92 7.31 3.23 -3.82
N GLY A 93 6.16 2.59 -4.01
CA GLY A 93 5.45 1.86 -2.95
C GLY A 93 6.34 0.78 -2.30
N PRO A 94 6.82 -0.21 -3.06
CA PRO A 94 7.71 -1.26 -2.58
C PRO A 94 8.97 -0.75 -1.86
N VAL A 95 9.63 0.30 -2.37
CA VAL A 95 10.81 0.89 -1.73
C VAL A 95 10.44 1.49 -0.38
N VAL A 96 9.36 2.27 -0.30
CA VAL A 96 8.88 2.85 0.95
C VAL A 96 8.46 1.75 1.94
N TRP A 97 7.87 0.66 1.46
CA TRP A 97 7.53 -0.51 2.29
C TRP A 97 8.78 -1.18 2.86
N VAL A 98 9.80 -1.47 2.05
CA VAL A 98 11.07 -2.06 2.53
C VAL A 98 11.71 -1.19 3.60
N LEU A 99 11.84 0.11 3.35
CA LEU A 99 12.43 1.05 4.32
C LEU A 99 11.64 1.09 5.62
N ALA A 100 10.31 1.16 5.54
CA ALA A 100 9.45 1.15 6.72
C ALA A 100 9.58 -0.17 7.51
N THR A 101 9.64 -1.30 6.82
CA THR A 101 9.80 -2.63 7.41
C THR A 101 11.15 -2.77 8.12
N VAL A 102 12.24 -2.32 7.50
CA VAL A 102 13.57 -2.31 8.12
C VAL A 102 13.59 -1.44 9.38
N CYS A 103 13.06 -0.22 9.31
CA CYS A 103 12.96 0.66 10.47
C CYS A 103 12.17 0.02 11.63
N ALA A 104 11.02 -0.59 11.32
CA ALA A 104 10.20 -1.26 12.33
C ALA A 104 10.90 -2.51 12.91
N ALA A 105 11.64 -3.26 12.10
CA ALA A 105 12.43 -4.39 12.57
C ALA A 105 13.54 -3.95 13.53
N VAL A 106 14.25 -2.86 13.22
CA VAL A 106 15.28 -2.28 14.09
C VAL A 106 14.67 -1.82 15.42
N ALA A 107 13.54 -1.10 15.39
CA ALA A 107 12.85 -0.62 16.58
C ALA A 107 12.34 -1.75 17.49
N LEU A 108 11.88 -2.87 16.91
CA LEU A 108 11.49 -4.06 17.66
C LEU A 108 12.69 -4.71 18.37
N ARG A 109 13.84 -4.78 17.70
CA ARG A 109 15.05 -5.40 18.25
C ARG A 109 15.63 -4.59 19.40
N SER A 110 15.63 -3.26 19.31
CA SER A 110 16.15 -2.39 20.38
C SER A 110 15.33 -2.43 21.66
N ARG A 111 14.10 -2.94 21.63
CA ARG A 111 13.27 -3.14 22.84
C ARG A 111 13.50 -4.50 23.50
N SER A 112 14.12 -5.45 22.80
CA SER A 112 14.40 -6.80 23.30
C SER A 112 15.80 -6.98 23.90
N THR A 113 16.65 -5.95 23.80
CA THR A 113 17.97 -5.84 24.45
C THR A 113 17.87 -4.97 25.68
#